data_AF-A0A1B6AVS6-F1
#
_entry.id   AF-A0A1B6AVS6-F1
#
_cell.length_a   1.000
_cell.length_b   1.000
_cell.length_c   1.000
_cell.angle_alpha   90.00
_cell.angle_beta   90.00
_cell.angle_gamma   90.00
#
_symmetry.space_group_name_H-M   'P 1'
#
loop_
_entity.id
_entity.type
_entity.pdbx_description
1 polymer ?
#
loop_
_entity_poly.entity_id
_entity_poly.type
_entity_poly.pdbx_seq_one_letter_code
_entity_poly.pdbx_strand_id
1 'polypeptide(L)'
;MTNPITLKLCRLFDAVDTDHDGNISWADYRRLLDRLTTGYKPDTSDRRLQALHAAYQMYWCELLRHADSPSSLLLKEEFVAANQLASVDTSRFNLVEGIPQAVFDVADTNDDSTLDKEELARLLKFLEVTSPDTVDQFMGLDITRDGSITRQDCLRSAREFFYTPDISTPGGIFFGMA
;
A
#
# COMPACT_ATOMS: atom_id res chain seq x y z
N MET A 1 11.59 9.52 -22.30
CA MET A 1 10.91 10.02 -21.09
C MET A 1 10.31 8.82 -20.39
N THR A 2 10.71 8.53 -19.15
CA THR A 2 10.16 7.43 -18.36
C THR A 2 8.70 7.72 -18.04
N ASN A 3 7.81 6.75 -18.22
CA ASN A 3 6.38 6.90 -17.94
C ASN A 3 6.19 7.26 -16.44
N PRO A 4 5.39 8.30 -16.08
CA PRO A 4 5.13 8.67 -14.69
C PRO A 4 4.64 7.52 -13.80
N ILE A 5 3.87 6.57 -14.35
CA ILE A 5 3.41 5.38 -13.64
C ILE A 5 4.59 4.44 -13.33
N THR A 6 5.48 4.22 -14.29
CA THR A 6 6.73 3.45 -14.06
C THR A 6 7.56 4.09 -12.96
N LEU A 7 7.67 5.43 -12.92
CA LEU A 7 8.43 6.10 -11.87
C LEU A 7 7.80 5.89 -10.48
N LYS A 8 6.47 5.93 -10.38
CA LYS A 8 5.75 5.62 -9.14
C LYS A 8 6.01 4.17 -8.69
N LEU A 9 5.93 3.21 -9.60
CA LEU A 9 6.18 1.81 -9.27
C LEU A 9 7.65 1.55 -8.90
N CYS A 10 8.61 2.28 -9.49
CA CYS A 10 10.00 2.26 -9.06
C CYS A 10 10.17 2.78 -7.63
N ARG A 11 9.48 3.88 -7.26
CA ARG A 11 9.49 4.37 -5.87
C ARG A 11 8.84 3.39 -4.92
N LEU A 12 7.81 2.66 -5.39
CA LEU A 12 7.13 1.66 -4.58
C LEU A 12 8.07 0.50 -4.30
N PHE A 13 8.82 0.04 -5.31
CA PHE A 13 9.87 -0.95 -5.14
C PHE A 13 10.87 -0.50 -4.07
N ASP A 14 11.39 0.71 -4.18
CA ASP A 14 12.41 1.24 -3.25
C ASP A 14 11.88 1.35 -1.80
N ALA A 15 10.57 1.50 -1.62
CA ALA A 15 9.94 1.54 -0.30
C ALA A 15 9.61 0.15 0.27
N VAL A 16 9.28 -0.82 -0.59
CA VAL A 16 8.98 -2.19 -0.18
C VAL A 16 10.27 -3.01 0.07
N ASP A 17 11.36 -2.73 -0.65
CA ASP A 17 12.68 -3.35 -0.46
C ASP A 17 13.31 -2.90 0.87
N THR A 18 12.92 -3.57 1.94
CA THR A 18 13.19 -3.15 3.33
C THR A 18 14.54 -3.61 3.86
N ASP A 19 15.12 -4.67 3.29
CA ASP A 19 16.51 -5.07 3.58
C ASP A 19 17.51 -4.54 2.56
N HIS A 20 17.05 -3.84 1.53
CA HIS A 20 17.87 -3.24 0.49
C HIS A 20 18.72 -4.27 -0.25
N ASP A 21 18.18 -5.48 -0.43
CA ASP A 21 18.86 -6.56 -1.16
C ASP A 21 18.74 -6.40 -2.69
N GLY A 22 17.93 -5.43 -3.14
CA GLY A 22 17.72 -5.12 -4.56
C GLY A 22 16.65 -6.01 -5.22
N ASN A 23 15.86 -6.75 -4.44
CA ASN A 23 14.77 -7.62 -4.90
C ASN A 23 13.59 -7.49 -3.93
N ILE A 24 12.38 -7.76 -4.43
CA ILE A 24 11.21 -7.93 -3.57
C ILE A 24 10.94 -9.41 -3.35
N SER A 25 10.77 -9.78 -2.09
CA SER A 25 10.39 -11.12 -1.65
C SER A 25 9.15 -11.09 -0.75
N TRP A 26 8.61 -12.26 -0.44
CA TRP A 26 7.59 -12.36 0.62
C TRP A 26 8.11 -11.90 1.99
N ALA A 27 9.42 -11.99 2.24
CA ALA A 27 9.99 -11.58 3.51
C ALA A 27 9.84 -10.06 3.75
N ASP A 28 9.89 -9.25 2.69
CA ASP A 28 9.70 -7.80 2.76
C ASP A 28 8.29 -7.43 3.20
N TYR A 29 7.29 -8.03 2.55
CA TYR A 29 5.89 -7.88 2.97
C TYR A 29 5.67 -8.40 4.39
N ARG A 30 6.30 -9.52 4.78
CA ARG A 30 6.21 -10.01 6.16
C ARG A 30 6.76 -9.00 7.16
N ARG A 31 7.91 -8.37 6.89
CA ARG A 31 8.47 -7.33 7.77
C ARG A 31 7.54 -6.11 7.87
N LEU A 32 6.88 -5.72 6.77
CA LEU A 32 5.88 -4.65 6.78
C LEU A 32 4.68 -5.02 7.67
N LEU A 33 4.15 -6.22 7.51
CA LEU A 33 3.01 -6.72 8.24
C LEU A 33 3.30 -6.96 9.72
N ASP A 34 4.50 -7.45 10.06
CA ASP A 34 4.97 -7.63 11.44
C ASP A 34 5.09 -6.28 12.16
N ARG A 35 5.52 -5.21 11.46
CA ARG A 35 5.55 -3.84 11.97
C ARG A 35 4.15 -3.32 12.30
N LEU A 36 3.20 -3.47 11.37
CA LEU A 36 1.81 -3.08 11.60
C LEU A 36 1.18 -3.87 12.76
N THR A 37 1.38 -5.19 12.80
CA THR A 37 0.90 -6.05 13.88
C THR A 37 1.49 -5.65 15.23
N THR A 38 2.80 -5.39 15.29
CA THR A 38 3.46 -4.97 16.54
C THR A 38 3.00 -3.58 16.98
N GLY A 39 2.78 -2.67 16.02
CA GLY A 39 2.37 -1.29 16.26
C GLY A 39 0.97 -1.17 16.85
N TYR A 40 -0.01 -1.85 16.23
CA TYR A 40 -1.40 -1.82 16.69
C TYR A 40 -1.66 -2.68 17.92
N LYS A 41 -0.74 -3.60 18.27
CA LYS A 41 -0.88 -4.53 19.41
C LYS A 41 -2.26 -5.17 19.46
N PRO A 42 -2.67 -5.84 18.38
CA PRO A 42 -3.99 -6.43 18.30
C PRO A 42 -4.21 -7.44 19.42
N ASP A 43 -5.47 -7.59 19.82
CA ASP A 43 -5.86 -8.80 20.51
C ASP A 43 -5.63 -9.99 19.56
N THR A 44 -5.37 -11.19 20.10
CA THR A 44 -4.82 -12.33 19.32
C THR A 44 -5.76 -12.83 18.21
N SER A 45 -6.99 -12.28 18.13
CA SER A 45 -8.04 -12.58 17.17
C SER A 45 -8.48 -11.39 16.31
N ASP A 46 -7.66 -10.35 16.16
CA ASP A 46 -8.04 -9.21 15.32
C ASP A 46 -8.20 -9.63 13.85
N ARG A 47 -9.46 -9.65 13.40
CA ARG A 47 -9.85 -10.05 12.05
C ARG A 47 -9.34 -9.06 11.00
N ARG A 48 -9.12 -7.79 11.34
CA ARG A 48 -8.68 -6.75 10.41
C ARG A 48 -7.23 -7.00 9.98
N LEU A 49 -6.37 -7.35 10.93
CA LEU A 49 -4.98 -7.74 10.60
C LEU A 49 -4.89 -9.07 9.87
N GLN A 50 -5.78 -10.03 10.17
CA GLN A 50 -5.86 -11.27 9.38
C GLN A 50 -6.29 -10.98 7.93
N ALA A 51 -7.25 -10.09 7.73
CA ALA A 51 -7.66 -9.65 6.40
C ALA A 51 -6.53 -8.90 5.67
N LEU A 52 -5.78 -8.05 6.37
CA LEU A 52 -4.59 -7.38 5.84
C LEU A 52 -3.52 -8.38 5.39
N HIS A 53 -3.19 -9.37 6.22
CA HIS A 53 -2.28 -10.45 5.85
C HIS A 53 -2.74 -11.16 4.58
N ALA A 54 -4.01 -11.56 4.52
CA ALA A 54 -4.57 -12.24 3.36
C ALA A 54 -4.51 -11.37 2.09
N ALA A 55 -4.82 -10.07 2.21
CA ALA A 55 -4.77 -9.14 1.08
C ALA A 55 -3.36 -9.01 0.51
N TYR A 56 -2.34 -8.84 1.37
CA TYR A 56 -0.93 -8.78 0.94
C TYR A 56 -0.42 -10.11 0.37
N GLN A 57 -0.88 -11.25 0.90
CA GLN A 57 -0.58 -12.57 0.31
C GLN A 57 -1.18 -12.70 -1.09
N MET A 58 -2.42 -12.27 -1.29
CA MET A 58 -3.07 -12.28 -2.60
C MET A 58 -2.35 -11.35 -3.58
N TYR A 59 -1.99 -10.14 -3.13
CA TYR A 59 -1.19 -9.21 -3.93
C TYR A 59 0.14 -9.82 -4.37
N TRP A 60 0.89 -10.44 -3.45
CA TRP A 60 2.14 -11.12 -3.78
C TRP A 60 1.95 -12.25 -4.80
N CYS A 61 0.92 -13.08 -4.64
CA CYS A 61 0.59 -14.14 -5.59
C CYS A 61 0.28 -13.59 -7.00
N GLU A 62 -0.46 -12.48 -7.09
CA GLU A 62 -0.74 -11.84 -8.38
C GLU A 62 0.54 -11.26 -9.02
N LEU A 63 1.43 -10.66 -8.23
CA LEU A 63 2.72 -10.17 -8.73
C LEU A 63 3.55 -11.31 -9.32
N LEU A 64 3.71 -12.41 -8.60
CA LEU A 64 4.45 -13.58 -9.09
C LEU A 64 3.82 -14.16 -10.36
N ARG A 65 2.50 -14.23 -10.41
CA ARG A 65 1.77 -14.73 -11.59
C ARG A 65 2.00 -13.86 -12.82
N HIS A 66 2.03 -12.54 -12.66
CA HIS A 66 2.23 -11.62 -13.77
C HIS A 66 3.70 -11.42 -14.16
N ALA A 67 4.62 -11.60 -13.23
CA ALA A 67 6.05 -11.59 -13.52
C ALA A 67 6.49 -12.84 -14.30
N ASP A 68 5.71 -13.92 -14.27
CA ASP A 68 6.08 -15.25 -14.81
C ASP A 68 7.45 -15.71 -14.29
N SER A 69 7.83 -15.26 -13.08
CA SER A 69 9.13 -15.53 -12.51
C SER A 69 9.12 -16.93 -11.88
N PRO A 70 10.06 -17.82 -12.24
CA PRO A 70 10.23 -19.12 -11.58
C PRO A 70 10.81 -18.98 -10.17
N SER A 71 11.30 -17.79 -9.81
CA SER A 71 11.83 -17.49 -8.50
C SER A 71 10.79 -16.80 -7.63
N SER A 72 10.84 -17.03 -6.32
CA SER A 72 10.00 -16.32 -5.34
C SER A 72 10.55 -14.92 -5.01
N LEU A 73 11.18 -14.28 -6.00
CA LEU A 73 11.87 -13.00 -5.91
C LEU A 73 11.56 -12.21 -7.17
N LEU A 74 11.39 -10.89 -7.05
CA LEU A 74 11.15 -10.00 -8.17
C LEU A 74 12.22 -8.92 -8.22
N LEU A 75 12.91 -8.82 -9.35
CA LEU A 75 13.77 -7.69 -9.67
C LEU A 75 12.93 -6.43 -9.91
N LYS A 76 13.55 -5.26 -9.90
CA LYS A 76 12.86 -3.98 -10.06
C LYS A 76 12.02 -3.90 -11.32
N GLU A 77 12.56 -4.33 -12.45
CA GLU A 77 11.85 -4.32 -13.73
C GLU A 77 10.66 -5.29 -13.75
N GLU A 78 10.84 -6.47 -13.17
CA GLU A 78 9.81 -7.51 -13.06
C GLU A 78 8.68 -7.04 -12.14
N PHE A 79 9.02 -6.46 -10.99
CA PHE A 79 8.07 -5.88 -10.04
C PHE A 79 7.24 -4.78 -10.69
N VAL A 80 7.87 -3.88 -11.43
CA VAL A 80 7.17 -2.78 -12.12
C VAL A 80 6.25 -3.32 -13.20
N ALA A 81 6.71 -4.25 -14.04
CA ALA A 81 5.90 -4.85 -15.09
C ALA A 81 4.72 -5.66 -14.51
N ALA A 82 4.98 -6.44 -13.46
CA ALA A 82 3.97 -7.23 -12.76
C ALA A 82 2.90 -6.34 -12.13
N ASN A 83 3.28 -5.23 -11.48
CA ASN A 83 2.33 -4.28 -10.92
C ASN A 83 1.46 -3.62 -11.98
N GLN A 84 2.05 -3.23 -13.12
CA GLN A 84 1.28 -2.67 -14.23
C GLN A 84 0.22 -3.65 -14.69
N LEU A 85 0.57 -4.92 -14.93
CA LEU A 85 -0.39 -5.94 -15.36
C LEU A 85 -1.43 -6.27 -14.28
N ALA A 86 -0.99 -6.47 -13.04
CA ALA A 86 -1.85 -6.82 -11.91
C ALA A 86 -2.85 -5.70 -11.58
N SER A 87 -2.49 -4.43 -11.79
CA SER A 87 -3.42 -3.31 -11.58
C SER A 87 -4.62 -3.36 -12.53
N VAL A 88 -4.43 -3.84 -13.77
CA VAL A 88 -5.51 -3.92 -14.78
C VAL A 88 -6.27 -5.24 -14.70
N ASP A 89 -5.61 -6.32 -14.28
CA ASP A 89 -6.20 -7.65 -14.17
C ASP A 89 -6.96 -7.84 -12.85
N THR A 90 -8.24 -7.46 -12.86
CA THR A 90 -9.13 -7.58 -11.69
C THR A 90 -9.83 -8.93 -11.59
N SER A 91 -9.47 -9.91 -12.43
CA SER A 91 -10.22 -11.18 -12.56
C SER A 91 -10.14 -12.07 -11.31
N ARG A 92 -9.04 -11.99 -10.54
CA ARG A 92 -8.82 -12.78 -9.32
C ARG A 92 -8.80 -11.92 -8.07
N PHE A 93 -8.12 -10.78 -8.16
CA PHE A 93 -8.00 -9.85 -7.05
C PHE A 93 -7.82 -8.43 -7.58
N ASN A 94 -8.71 -7.53 -7.19
CA ASN A 94 -8.54 -6.12 -7.51
C ASN A 94 -7.61 -5.48 -6.48
N LEU A 95 -6.30 -5.51 -6.74
CA LEU A 95 -5.31 -4.97 -5.79
C LEU A 95 -5.51 -3.48 -5.50
N VAL A 96 -6.03 -2.73 -6.48
CA VAL A 96 -6.26 -1.28 -6.37
C VAL A 96 -7.40 -0.97 -5.38
N GLU A 97 -8.26 -1.93 -5.09
CA GLU A 97 -9.35 -1.79 -4.10
C GLU A 97 -9.11 -2.59 -2.82
N GLY A 98 -8.63 -3.83 -2.94
CA GLY A 98 -8.50 -4.74 -1.81
C GLY A 98 -7.44 -4.32 -0.79
N ILE A 99 -6.29 -3.82 -1.26
CA ILE A 99 -5.19 -3.42 -0.36
C ILE A 99 -5.56 -2.13 0.41
N PRO A 100 -6.00 -1.04 -0.23
CA PRO A 100 -6.38 0.18 0.51
C PRO A 100 -7.52 -0.07 1.51
N GLN A 101 -8.47 -0.93 1.20
CA GLN A 101 -9.54 -1.30 2.12
C GLN A 101 -9.02 -2.02 3.36
N ALA A 102 -8.14 -3.01 3.18
CA ALA A 102 -7.58 -3.75 4.31
C ALA A 102 -6.69 -2.87 5.18
N VAL A 103 -5.92 -1.96 4.57
CA VAL A 103 -5.12 -0.97 5.32
C VAL A 103 -6.03 0.00 6.08
N PHE A 104 -7.11 0.48 5.45
CA PHE A 104 -8.10 1.32 6.10
C PHE A 104 -8.71 0.64 7.33
N ASP A 105 -9.13 -0.63 7.19
CA ASP A 105 -9.73 -1.40 8.29
C ASP A 105 -8.81 -1.51 9.51
N VAL A 106 -7.51 -1.63 9.29
CA VAL A 106 -6.52 -1.71 10.36
C VAL A 106 -6.24 -0.33 10.96
N ALA A 107 -6.28 0.73 10.15
CA ALA A 107 -6.01 2.09 10.59
C ALA A 107 -7.19 2.74 11.34
N ASP A 108 -8.42 2.41 10.96
CA ASP A 108 -9.67 2.87 11.58
C ASP A 108 -9.89 2.13 12.91
N THR A 109 -9.23 2.64 13.96
CA THR A 109 -9.20 1.99 15.27
C THR A 109 -10.47 2.25 16.08
N ASN A 110 -11.20 3.32 15.77
CA ASN A 110 -12.43 3.71 16.45
C ASN A 110 -13.71 3.20 15.75
N ASP A 111 -13.60 2.59 14.56
CA ASP A 111 -14.69 2.05 13.74
C ASP A 111 -15.71 3.12 13.30
N ASP A 112 -15.27 4.37 13.14
CA ASP A 112 -16.12 5.48 12.71
C ASP A 112 -16.24 5.61 11.18
N SER A 113 -15.59 4.69 10.44
CA SER A 113 -15.55 4.65 8.97
C SER A 113 -14.85 5.85 8.32
N THR A 114 -14.03 6.57 9.10
CA THR A 114 -13.10 7.61 8.63
C THR A 114 -11.72 7.42 9.24
N LEU A 115 -10.69 8.04 8.68
CA LEU A 115 -9.39 8.18 9.33
C LEU A 115 -9.18 9.64 9.70
N ASP A 116 -8.97 9.87 10.99
CA ASP A 116 -8.52 11.15 11.49
C ASP A 116 -6.98 11.33 11.33
N LYS A 117 -6.47 12.49 11.74
CA LYS A 117 -5.05 12.81 11.61
C LYS A 117 -4.19 11.92 12.48
N GLU A 118 -4.67 11.58 13.66
CA GLU A 118 -3.97 10.75 14.64
C GLU A 118 -3.87 9.30 14.17
N GLU A 119 -4.92 8.75 13.58
CA GLU A 119 -4.97 7.41 12.99
C GLU A 119 -4.07 7.30 11.77
N LEU A 120 -4.11 8.29 10.86
CA LEU A 120 -3.18 8.35 9.74
C LEU A 120 -1.73 8.48 10.23
N ALA A 121 -1.46 9.34 11.21
CA ALA A 121 -0.11 9.51 11.76
C ALA A 121 0.43 8.22 12.38
N ARG A 122 -0.42 7.43 13.05
CA ARG A 122 -0.05 6.10 13.57
C ARG A 122 0.27 5.13 12.45
N LEU A 123 -0.58 5.05 11.43
CA LEU A 123 -0.35 4.18 10.27
C LEU A 123 1.00 4.50 9.61
N LEU A 124 1.24 5.77 9.29
CA LEU A 124 2.49 6.23 8.66
C LEU A 124 3.72 5.94 9.52
N LYS A 125 3.61 6.13 10.83
CA LYS A 125 4.68 5.78 11.77
C LYS A 125 5.04 4.29 11.71
N PHE A 126 4.05 3.40 11.61
CA PHE A 126 4.29 1.96 11.54
C PHE A 126 4.78 1.48 10.16
N LEU A 127 4.43 2.21 9.12
CA LEU A 127 5.00 2.05 7.78
C LEU A 127 6.42 2.64 7.66
N GLU A 128 6.98 3.17 8.76
CA GLU A 128 8.29 3.86 8.81
C GLU A 128 8.42 5.03 7.82
N VAL A 129 7.27 5.61 7.46
CA VAL A 129 7.18 6.82 6.65
C VAL A 129 7.68 7.98 7.50
N THR A 130 8.97 8.27 7.37
CA THR A 130 9.63 9.37 8.06
C THR A 130 9.49 10.64 7.22
N SER A 131 8.26 11.02 6.89
CA SER A 131 7.99 12.30 6.25
C SER A 131 7.77 13.37 7.32
N PRO A 132 8.41 14.55 7.21
CA PRO A 132 8.05 15.70 8.03
C PRO A 132 6.62 16.22 7.75
N ASP A 133 5.96 15.73 6.70
CA ASP A 133 4.68 16.24 6.21
C ASP A 133 3.54 15.21 6.27
N THR A 134 3.32 14.58 7.44
CA THR A 134 2.05 13.88 7.73
C THR A 134 0.83 14.77 7.40
N VAL A 135 0.99 16.09 7.54
CA VAL A 135 -0.02 17.09 7.18
C VAL A 135 -0.25 17.16 5.67
N ASP A 136 0.79 17.15 4.83
CA ASP A 136 0.61 17.19 3.38
C ASP A 136 0.05 15.87 2.84
N GLN A 137 0.44 14.74 3.44
CA GLN A 137 -0.13 13.44 3.12
C GLN A 137 -1.62 13.39 3.50
N PHE A 138 -1.98 13.88 4.69
CA PHE A 138 -3.38 14.00 5.10
C PHE A 138 -4.16 14.89 4.13
N MET A 139 -3.63 16.07 3.78
CA MET A 139 -4.29 16.98 2.83
C MET A 139 -4.39 16.41 1.41
N GLY A 140 -3.46 15.55 1.00
CA GLY A 140 -3.52 14.85 -0.28
C GLY A 140 -4.60 13.77 -0.33
N LEU A 141 -4.81 13.08 0.78
CA LEU A 141 -5.81 12.00 0.91
C LEU A 141 -7.21 12.54 1.23
N ASP A 142 -7.33 13.65 1.96
CA ASP A 142 -8.60 14.32 2.25
C ASP A 142 -9.06 15.12 1.04
N ILE A 143 -9.62 14.38 0.08
CA ILE A 143 -10.07 14.91 -1.22
C ILE A 143 -11.28 15.84 -1.05
N THR A 144 -12.19 15.51 -0.13
CA THR A 144 -13.39 16.30 0.18
C THR A 144 -13.06 17.54 1.01
N ARG A 145 -11.90 17.56 1.67
CA ARG A 145 -11.41 18.63 2.56
C ARG A 145 -12.33 18.87 3.75
N ASP A 146 -12.99 17.82 4.23
CA ASP A 146 -13.85 17.89 5.41
C ASP A 146 -13.11 17.55 6.71
N GLY A 147 -11.80 17.28 6.61
CA GLY A 147 -10.94 16.98 7.74
C GLY A 147 -10.96 15.51 8.15
N SER A 148 -11.55 14.63 7.34
CA SER A 148 -11.62 13.18 7.57
C SER A 148 -11.34 12.43 6.27
N ILE A 149 -10.55 11.35 6.32
CA ILE A 149 -10.28 10.54 5.13
C ILE A 149 -11.28 9.39 5.10
N THR A 150 -12.15 9.35 4.11
CA THR A 150 -13.12 8.25 3.99
C THR A 150 -12.52 7.05 3.24
N ARG A 151 -13.20 5.90 3.30
CA ARG A 151 -12.87 4.74 2.45
C ARG A 151 -12.87 5.09 0.96
N GLN A 152 -13.77 5.96 0.53
CA GLN A 152 -13.85 6.36 -0.88
C GLN A 152 -12.64 7.17 -1.30
N ASP A 153 -12.14 8.03 -0.41
CA ASP A 153 -10.94 8.82 -0.66
C ASP A 153 -9.70 7.93 -0.79
N CYS A 154 -9.56 6.94 0.10
CA CYS A 154 -8.48 5.95 0.02
C CYS A 154 -8.48 5.19 -1.32
N LEU A 155 -9.66 4.70 -1.73
CA LEU A 155 -9.83 4.00 -3.00
C LEU A 155 -9.53 4.91 -4.20
N ARG A 156 -9.96 6.17 -4.14
CA ARG A 156 -9.71 7.14 -5.19
C ARG A 156 -8.22 7.47 -5.29
N SER A 157 -7.54 7.74 -4.18
CA SER A 157 -6.10 7.99 -4.16
C SER A 157 -5.30 6.79 -4.68
N ALA A 158 -5.68 5.56 -4.32
CA ALA A 158 -5.05 4.35 -4.84
C ALA A 158 -5.25 4.20 -6.36
N ARG A 159 -6.44 4.49 -6.89
CA ARG A 159 -6.70 4.50 -8.33
C ARG A 159 -5.87 5.57 -9.04
N GLU A 160 -5.79 6.78 -8.49
CA GLU A 160 -4.96 7.86 -9.05
C GLU A 160 -3.47 7.47 -9.07
N PHE A 161 -3.01 6.73 -8.05
CA PHE A 161 -1.65 6.20 -8.01
C PHE A 161 -1.34 5.23 -9.17
N PHE A 162 -2.26 4.35 -9.57
CA PHE A 162 -2.01 3.43 -10.69
C PHE A 162 -2.36 4.00 -12.08
N TYR A 163 -3.33 4.89 -12.18
CA TYR A 163 -3.91 5.28 -13.48
C TYR A 163 -3.66 6.72 -13.91
N THR A 164 -3.36 7.63 -12.99
CA THR A 164 -3.10 9.04 -13.32
C THR A 164 -1.62 9.25 -13.55
N PRO A 165 -1.18 9.99 -14.59
CA PRO A 165 0.24 10.29 -14.83
C PRO A 165 0.79 11.40 -13.91
N ASP A 166 0.35 11.45 -12.65
CA ASP A 166 0.83 12.37 -11.61
C ASP A 166 1.67 11.60 -10.58
N ILE A 167 2.91 12.05 -10.41
CA ILE A 167 3.94 11.46 -9.54
C ILE A 167 3.79 11.86 -8.06
N SER A 168 2.95 12.86 -7.77
CA SER A 168 2.71 13.40 -6.43
C SER A 168 1.43 12.83 -5.80
N THR A 169 0.92 11.73 -6.35
CA THR A 169 -0.31 11.08 -5.87
C THR A 169 -0.06 10.37 -4.54
N PRO A 170 -0.87 10.64 -3.50
CA PRO A 170 -0.63 10.13 -2.15
C PRO A 170 -1.00 8.65 -1.97
N GLY A 171 -1.68 8.04 -2.94
CA GLY A 171 -2.19 6.66 -2.84
C GLY A 171 -1.12 5.57 -2.72
N GLY A 172 0.17 5.89 -2.92
CA GLY A 172 1.26 4.94 -2.73
C GLY A 172 1.38 4.44 -1.29
N ILE A 173 0.95 5.23 -0.29
CA ILE A 173 1.05 4.88 1.14
C ILE A 173 0.36 3.56 1.48
N PHE A 174 -0.75 3.24 0.82
CA PHE A 174 -1.51 2.02 1.07
C PHE A 174 -0.74 0.77 0.64
N PHE A 175 0.25 0.92 -0.23
CA PHE A 175 1.11 -0.15 -0.73
C PHE A 175 2.49 -0.15 -0.06
N GLY A 176 2.71 0.73 0.94
CA GLY A 176 3.97 0.85 1.66
C GLY A 176 4.92 1.92 1.15
N MET A 177 4.49 2.81 0.25
CA MET A 177 5.31 3.96 -0.17
C MET A 177 5.23 5.11 0.83
N ALA A 178 6.39 5.53 1.34
CA ALA A 178 6.57 6.71 2.19
C ALA A 178 6.54 8.03 1.41
#